data_AF-A0A172YPZ0-F1
#
_entry.id   AF-A0A172YPZ0-F1
#
_cell.length_a   1.000
_cell.length_b   1.000
_cell.length_c   1.000
_cell.angle_alpha   90.00
_cell.angle_beta   90.00
_cell.angle_gamma   90.00
#
_symmetry.space_group_name_H-M   'P 1'
#
loop_
_entity.id
_entity.type
_entity.pdbx_description
1 polymer ?
#
loop_
_entity_poly.entity_id
_entity_poly.type
_entity_poly.pdbx_seq_one_letter_code
_entity_poly.pdbx_strand_id
1 'polypeptide(L)'
;MWIKDNNKSAMITTVLLLMFYGFALHLVLFTPNSIQNFMFSEAGPYESLSPLLWMILAILSLIHCDFQLSTRLVMAISAVLFALREWDMHKQLFGVSFIKTRFYTDPNIAISYKVVGGLILLVIAYLAIYLLVQYFKALRVHTKEVNSAFRYLNLAFVLLVLSKILDRASSQMIELFHYHLPMQTQLIIRALEESTEMLLPAIFIIALMMYSVRKKNPVHYR
;
A
#
# COMPACT_ATOMS: atom_id res chain seq x y z
N MET A 1 5.35 21.40 -18.79
CA MET A 1 6.72 21.19 -19.28
C MET A 1 7.04 19.70 -19.09
N TRP A 2 6.91 18.88 -20.14
CA TRP A 2 7.12 17.43 -20.03
C TRP A 2 8.60 17.18 -19.79
N ILE A 3 8.93 16.54 -18.67
CA ILE A 3 10.28 16.06 -18.36
C ILE A 3 10.58 14.99 -19.42
N LYS A 4 11.34 15.40 -20.44
CA LYS A 4 11.99 14.55 -21.45
C LYS A 4 13.12 13.69 -20.85
N ASP A 5 13.06 13.43 -19.54
CA ASP A 5 14.12 12.90 -18.70
C ASP A 5 13.66 11.60 -18.01
N ASN A 6 13.02 10.74 -18.82
CA ASN A 6 12.38 9.51 -18.37
C ASN A 6 13.39 8.49 -17.78
N ASN A 7 14.67 8.63 -18.14
CA ASN A 7 15.76 7.82 -17.56
C ASN A 7 16.30 8.44 -16.27
N LYS A 8 16.43 9.77 -16.18
CA LYS A 8 16.93 10.42 -14.95
C LYS A 8 15.94 10.29 -13.81
N SER A 9 14.64 10.47 -14.06
CA SER A 9 13.61 10.27 -13.04
C SER A 9 13.61 8.83 -12.51
N ALA A 10 13.65 7.83 -13.40
CA ALA A 10 13.77 6.43 -13.01
C ALA A 10 15.05 6.15 -12.22
N MET A 11 16.20 6.70 -12.65
CA MET A 11 17.47 6.55 -11.93
C MET A 11 17.41 7.16 -10.53
N ILE A 12 16.87 8.38 -10.40
CA ILE A 12 16.69 9.07 -9.11
C ILE A 12 15.77 8.24 -8.21
N THR A 13 14.63 7.76 -8.71
CA THR A 13 13.74 6.88 -7.95
C THR A 13 14.46 5.63 -7.48
N THR A 14 15.20 4.95 -8.35
CA THR A 14 15.95 3.74 -7.98
C THR A 14 16.97 4.04 -6.89
N VAL A 15 17.73 5.14 -7.01
CA VAL A 15 18.69 5.57 -5.99
C VAL A 15 17.98 5.86 -4.66
N LEU A 16 16.86 6.58 -4.67
CA LEU A 16 16.10 6.89 -3.46
C LEU A 16 15.54 5.62 -2.80
N LEU A 17 15.04 4.66 -3.58
CA LEU A 17 14.59 3.36 -3.07
C LEU A 17 15.74 2.57 -2.45
N LEU A 18 16.89 2.51 -3.12
CA LEU A 18 18.08 1.84 -2.59
C LEU A 18 18.58 2.50 -1.31
N MET A 19 18.58 3.84 -1.25
CA MET A 19 18.93 4.56 -0.03
C MET A 19 17.94 4.28 1.10
N PHE A 20 16.64 4.27 0.80
CA PHE A 20 15.59 4.01 1.79
C PHE A 20 15.67 2.59 2.36
N TYR A 21 15.72 1.56 1.50
CA TYR A 21 15.87 0.17 1.94
C TYR A 21 17.25 -0.08 2.56
N GLY A 22 18.31 0.55 2.03
CA GLY A 22 19.65 0.49 2.60
C GLY A 22 19.72 1.06 4.00
N PHE A 23 19.01 2.16 4.25
CA PHE A 23 18.87 2.74 5.59
C PHE A 23 18.09 1.81 6.53
N ALA A 24 16.95 1.27 6.10
CA ALA A 24 16.18 0.31 6.91
C ALA A 24 17.02 -0.93 7.29
N LEU A 25 17.74 -1.51 6.32
CA LEU A 25 18.64 -2.64 6.57
C LEU A 25 19.81 -2.24 7.47
N HIS A 26 20.38 -1.05 7.30
CA HIS A 26 21.44 -0.57 8.17
C HIS A 26 20.98 -0.47 9.62
N LEU A 27 19.76 0.05 9.87
CA LEU A 27 19.18 0.09 11.21
C LEU A 27 19.09 -1.31 11.82
N VAL A 28 18.57 -2.30 11.09
CA VAL A 28 18.40 -3.67 11.60
C VAL A 28 19.73 -4.38 11.85
N LEU A 29 20.74 -4.15 11.01
CA LEU A 29 22.00 -4.88 11.07
C LEU A 29 23.00 -4.30 12.08
N PHE A 30 22.97 -2.98 12.30
CA PHE A 30 24.05 -2.30 13.02
C PHE A 30 23.61 -1.55 14.29
N THR A 31 22.31 -1.44 14.58
CA THR A 31 21.85 -0.79 15.82
C THR A 31 21.56 -1.80 16.92
N PRO A 32 21.51 -1.40 18.20
CA PRO A 32 21.07 -2.29 19.28
C PRO A 32 19.62 -2.77 19.12
N ASN A 33 19.30 -3.96 19.60
CA ASN A 33 17.97 -4.57 19.51
C ASN A 33 16.84 -3.68 20.06
N SER A 34 17.13 -2.82 21.05
CA SER A 34 16.16 -1.85 21.56
C SER A 34 15.72 -0.83 20.50
N ILE A 35 16.66 -0.33 19.70
CA ILE A 35 16.38 0.61 18.60
C ILE A 35 15.68 -0.11 17.46
N GLN A 36 16.15 -1.32 17.10
CA GLN A 36 15.52 -2.13 16.05
C GLN A 36 14.04 -2.39 16.36
N ASN A 37 13.77 -2.88 17.58
CA ASN A 37 12.41 -3.17 18.03
C ASN A 37 11.56 -1.90 18.09
N PHE A 38 12.10 -0.78 18.58
CA PHE A 38 11.35 0.49 18.59
C PHE A 38 10.99 0.94 17.18
N MET A 39 11.94 0.93 16.24
CA MET A 39 11.74 1.44 14.88
C MET A 39 10.68 0.65 14.11
N PHE A 40 10.68 -0.67 14.25
CA PHE A 40 9.82 -1.61 13.53
C PHE A 40 8.86 -2.35 14.48
N SER A 41 8.35 -1.67 15.51
CA SER A 41 7.31 -2.22 16.40
C SER A 41 5.92 -1.82 15.91
N GLU A 42 4.90 -2.47 16.48
CA GLU A 42 3.47 -2.17 16.28
C GLU A 42 3.08 -0.70 16.59
N ALA A 43 3.94 0.03 17.31
CA ALA A 43 3.76 1.46 17.61
C ALA A 43 4.98 2.29 17.16
N GLY A 44 5.77 1.73 16.25
CA GLY A 44 7.00 2.33 15.77
C GLY A 44 6.74 3.47 14.78
N PRO A 45 7.80 4.24 14.44
CA PRO A 45 7.70 5.31 13.46
C PRO A 45 7.17 4.86 12.10
N TYR A 46 7.54 3.68 11.59
CA TYR A 46 7.11 3.20 10.27
C TYR A 46 5.60 2.97 10.23
N GLU A 47 5.08 2.23 11.20
CA GLU A 47 3.64 1.94 11.34
C GLU A 47 2.81 3.15 11.74
N SER A 48 3.40 4.12 12.45
CA SER A 48 2.71 5.37 12.80
C SER A 48 2.61 6.35 11.64
N LEU A 49 3.56 6.31 10.69
CA LEU A 49 3.61 7.22 9.54
C LEU A 49 2.84 6.69 8.33
N SER A 50 2.78 5.37 8.13
CA SER A 50 2.03 4.75 7.01
C SER A 50 0.56 5.23 6.92
N PRO A 51 -0.23 5.32 8.02
CA PRO A 51 -1.64 5.73 7.97
C PRO A 51 -1.77 7.21 7.59
N LEU A 52 -0.83 8.06 8.03
CA LEU A 52 -0.83 9.49 7.69
C LEU A 52 -0.61 9.69 6.19
N LEU A 53 0.30 8.92 5.58
CA LEU A 53 0.53 8.94 4.14
C LEU A 53 -0.71 8.45 3.37
N TRP A 54 -1.39 7.42 3.86
CA TRP A 54 -2.67 6.99 3.30
C TRP A 54 -3.75 8.07 3.39
N MET A 55 -3.84 8.80 4.51
CA MET A 55 -4.76 9.94 4.65
C MET A 55 -4.43 11.10 3.70
N ILE A 56 -3.15 11.41 3.51
CA ILE A 56 -2.71 12.38 2.50
C ILE A 56 -3.14 11.92 1.11
N LEU A 57 -2.92 10.65 0.76
CA LEU A 57 -3.36 10.10 -0.52
C LEU A 57 -4.88 10.22 -0.70
N ALA A 58 -5.66 10.02 0.36
CA ALA A 58 -7.11 10.17 0.31
C ALA A 58 -7.52 11.61 -0.05
N ILE A 59 -6.93 12.60 0.63
CA ILE A 59 -7.18 14.02 0.37
C ILE A 59 -6.75 14.39 -1.06
N LEU A 60 -5.56 13.97 -1.47
CA LEU A 60 -5.04 14.22 -2.82
C LEU A 60 -5.94 13.60 -3.89
N SER A 61 -6.42 12.37 -3.66
CA SER A 61 -7.36 11.69 -4.56
C SER A 61 -8.67 12.46 -4.72
N LEU A 62 -9.16 13.09 -3.64
CA LEU A 62 -10.34 13.93 -3.70
C LEU A 62 -10.10 15.22 -4.49
N ILE A 63 -8.95 15.87 -4.39
CA ILE A 63 -8.71 17.14 -5.10
C ILE A 63 -8.23 16.96 -6.55
N HIS A 64 -7.81 15.77 -6.95
CA HIS A 64 -7.27 15.51 -8.30
C HIS A 64 -8.38 15.47 -9.37
N CYS A 65 -8.67 16.64 -9.98
CA CYS A 65 -9.79 16.85 -10.90
C CYS A 65 -9.66 16.16 -12.28
N ASP A 66 -8.53 15.56 -12.59
CA ASP A 66 -8.33 14.82 -13.85
C ASP A 66 -9.12 13.50 -13.90
N PHE A 67 -9.58 13.01 -12.74
CA PHE A 67 -10.44 11.83 -12.64
C PHE A 67 -11.92 12.20 -12.50
N GLN A 68 -12.79 11.33 -12.99
CA GLN A 68 -14.22 11.37 -12.69
C GLN A 68 -14.46 11.30 -11.18
N LEU A 69 -15.51 11.97 -10.69
CA LEU A 69 -15.84 12.03 -9.26
C LEU A 69 -15.97 10.63 -8.64
N SER A 70 -16.58 9.68 -9.35
CA SER A 70 -16.69 8.28 -8.89
C SER A 70 -15.33 7.65 -8.61
N THR A 71 -14.37 7.78 -9.52
CA THR A 71 -13.00 7.27 -9.35
C THR A 71 -12.28 7.98 -8.21
N ARG A 72 -12.44 9.31 -8.07
CA ARG A 72 -11.87 10.09 -6.96
C ARG A 72 -12.37 9.58 -5.60
N LEU A 73 -13.68 9.38 -5.48
CA LEU A 73 -14.30 8.85 -4.26
C LEU A 73 -13.82 7.43 -3.96
N VAL A 74 -13.76 6.55 -4.96
CA VAL A 74 -13.29 5.16 -4.74
C VAL A 74 -11.83 5.14 -4.30
N MET A 75 -10.95 5.93 -4.93
CA MET A 75 -9.55 6.03 -4.51
C MET A 75 -9.42 6.59 -3.09
N ALA A 76 -10.17 7.65 -2.77
CA ALA A 76 -10.14 8.28 -1.45
C ALA A 76 -10.66 7.35 -0.35
N ILE A 77 -11.81 6.71 -0.56
CA ILE A 77 -12.38 5.74 0.40
C ILE A 77 -11.42 4.56 0.59
N SER A 78 -10.82 4.06 -0.50
CA SER A 78 -9.84 2.96 -0.40
C SER A 78 -8.62 3.38 0.42
N ALA A 79 -8.08 4.57 0.18
CA ALA A 79 -6.94 5.09 0.94
C ALA A 79 -7.28 5.30 2.42
N VAL A 80 -8.48 5.81 2.75
CA VAL A 80 -8.97 5.87 4.13
C VAL A 80 -9.06 4.46 4.74
N LEU A 81 -9.63 3.49 4.03
CA LEU A 81 -9.74 2.12 4.55
C LEU A 81 -8.36 1.48 4.81
N PHE A 82 -7.35 1.77 3.98
CA PHE A 82 -5.97 1.38 4.28
C PHE A 82 -5.45 2.08 5.54
N ALA A 83 -5.63 3.40 5.70
CA ALA A 83 -5.23 4.09 6.93
C ALA A 83 -5.89 3.49 8.19
N LEU A 84 -7.19 3.20 8.13
CA LEU A 84 -7.94 2.60 9.24
C LEU A 84 -7.49 1.17 9.55
N ARG A 85 -7.06 0.42 8.52
CA ARG A 85 -6.44 -0.91 8.68
C ARG A 85 -5.12 -0.78 9.42
N GLU A 86 -4.25 0.14 9.01
CA GLU A 86 -2.93 0.36 9.63
C GLU A 86 -3.05 0.87 11.06
N TRP A 87 -4.06 1.69 11.39
CA TRP A 87 -4.37 2.04 12.79
C TRP A 87 -5.00 0.92 13.61
N ASP A 88 -5.14 -0.28 13.04
CA ASP A 88 -5.76 -1.42 13.68
C ASP A 88 -7.18 -1.15 14.21
N MET A 89 -7.89 -0.16 13.64
CA MET A 89 -9.22 0.22 14.12
C MET A 89 -10.21 -0.93 14.03
N HIS A 90 -10.03 -1.82 13.05
CA HIS A 90 -10.80 -3.05 12.94
C HIS A 90 -10.62 -4.00 14.13
N LYS A 91 -9.40 -4.10 14.71
CA LYS A 91 -9.16 -4.87 15.94
C LYS A 91 -9.74 -4.14 17.15
N GLN A 92 -9.64 -2.81 17.21
CA GLN A 92 -10.22 -2.01 18.30
C GLN A 92 -11.76 -2.13 18.35
N LEU A 93 -12.42 -2.17 17.18
CA LEU A 93 -13.88 -2.26 17.08
C LEU A 93 -14.42 -3.65 17.41
N PHE A 94 -13.71 -4.72 17.04
CA PHE A 94 -14.23 -6.09 17.11
C PHE A 94 -13.43 -7.03 18.03
N GLY A 95 -12.36 -6.56 18.67
CA GLY A 95 -11.42 -7.34 19.48
C GLY A 95 -10.48 -8.26 18.69
N VAL A 96 -10.90 -8.67 17.50
CA VAL A 96 -10.16 -9.53 16.57
C VAL A 96 -10.37 -9.05 15.14
N SER A 97 -9.39 -9.29 14.27
CA SER A 97 -9.49 -8.86 12.87
C SER A 97 -10.61 -9.59 12.12
N PHE A 98 -11.56 -8.84 11.54
CA PHE A 98 -12.66 -9.39 10.74
C PHE A 98 -12.20 -10.04 9.41
N ILE A 99 -10.91 -9.93 9.06
CA ILE A 99 -10.32 -10.57 7.89
C ILE A 99 -9.99 -12.04 8.19
N LYS A 100 -9.73 -12.40 9.45
CA LYS A 100 -9.35 -13.76 9.84
C LYS A 100 -10.56 -14.68 9.85
N THR A 101 -10.40 -15.91 9.37
CA THR A 101 -11.46 -16.95 9.38
C THR A 101 -12.03 -17.17 10.79
N ARG A 102 -11.16 -17.13 11.81
CA ARG A 102 -11.57 -17.27 13.22
C ARG A 102 -12.65 -16.28 13.64
N PHE A 103 -12.68 -15.07 13.07
CA PHE A 103 -13.72 -14.09 13.37
C PHE A 103 -15.14 -14.62 13.13
N TYR A 104 -15.32 -15.42 12.07
CA TYR A 104 -16.62 -15.94 11.68
C TYR A 104 -16.94 -17.29 12.34
N THR A 105 -15.91 -18.07 12.70
CA THR A 105 -16.10 -19.40 13.27
C THR A 105 -16.13 -19.42 14.79
N ASP A 106 -15.55 -18.43 15.49
CA ASP A 106 -15.53 -18.40 16.96
C ASP A 106 -16.96 -18.22 17.50
N PRO A 107 -17.47 -19.14 18.35
CA PRO A 107 -18.83 -19.05 18.88
C PRO A 107 -19.00 -17.90 19.88
N ASN A 108 -17.91 -17.37 20.43
CA ASN A 108 -17.96 -16.29 21.43
C ASN A 108 -18.18 -14.90 20.81
N ILE A 109 -18.05 -14.77 19.48
CA ILE A 109 -18.25 -13.49 18.78
C ILE A 109 -19.72 -13.37 18.39
N ALA A 110 -20.36 -12.28 18.81
CA ALA A 110 -21.76 -11.99 18.51
C ALA A 110 -22.03 -12.02 17.00
N ILE A 111 -23.17 -12.59 16.61
CA ILE A 111 -23.58 -12.70 15.19
C ILE A 111 -23.68 -11.31 14.54
N SER A 112 -24.13 -10.30 15.27
CA SER A 112 -24.18 -8.91 14.80
C SER A 112 -22.81 -8.41 14.34
N TYR A 113 -21.73 -8.68 15.08
CA TYR A 113 -20.38 -8.32 14.68
C TYR A 113 -19.91 -9.10 13.45
N LYS A 114 -20.27 -10.38 13.32
CA LYS A 114 -19.97 -11.17 12.12
C LYS A 114 -20.63 -10.59 10.87
N VAL A 115 -21.90 -10.19 10.98
CA VAL A 115 -22.65 -9.58 9.86
C VAL A 115 -22.03 -8.23 9.48
N VAL A 116 -21.77 -7.36 10.45
CA VAL A 116 -21.17 -6.04 10.18
C VAL A 116 -19.76 -6.18 9.60
N GLY A 117 -18.91 -7.01 10.18
CA GLY A 117 -17.56 -7.27 9.66
C GLY A 117 -17.58 -7.86 8.25
N GLY A 118 -18.50 -8.78 7.97
CA GLY A 118 -18.71 -9.34 6.63
C GLY A 118 -19.14 -8.30 5.60
N LEU A 119 -20.06 -7.40 5.96
CA LEU A 119 -20.48 -6.30 5.09
C LEU A 119 -19.32 -5.34 4.79
N ILE A 120 -18.53 -4.97 5.80
CA ILE A 120 -17.34 -4.13 5.62
C ILE A 120 -16.34 -4.83 4.68
N LEU A 121 -16.10 -6.12 4.87
CA LEU A 121 -15.21 -6.91 4.02
C LEU A 121 -15.69 -6.95 2.55
N LEU A 122 -17.00 -7.07 2.31
CA LEU A 122 -17.58 -7.02 0.97
C LEU A 122 -17.37 -5.65 0.31
N VAL A 123 -17.53 -4.55 1.07
CA VAL A 123 -17.25 -3.19 0.57
C VAL A 123 -15.78 -3.04 0.19
N ILE A 124 -14.86 -3.47 1.06
CA ILE A 124 -13.41 -3.45 0.77
C ILE A 124 -13.11 -4.26 -0.50
N ALA A 125 -13.67 -5.47 -0.62
CA ALA A 125 -13.49 -6.33 -1.78
C ALA A 125 -14.01 -5.67 -3.06
N TYR A 126 -15.19 -5.05 -3.02
CA TYR A 126 -15.75 -4.32 -4.16
C TYR A 126 -14.84 -3.18 -4.61
N LEU A 127 -14.36 -2.35 -3.68
CA LEU A 127 -13.48 -1.21 -4.00
C LEU A 127 -12.15 -1.69 -4.59
N ALA A 128 -11.56 -2.74 -4.02
CA ALA A 128 -10.33 -3.35 -4.52
C ALA A 128 -10.52 -3.90 -5.94
N ILE A 129 -11.60 -4.64 -6.19
CA ILE A 129 -11.92 -5.19 -7.52
C ILE A 129 -12.15 -4.05 -8.52
N TYR A 130 -12.89 -3.00 -8.14
CA TYR A 130 -13.11 -1.84 -9.01
C TYR A 130 -11.77 -1.21 -9.43
N LEU A 131 -10.90 -0.89 -8.48
CA LEU A 131 -9.59 -0.29 -8.77
C LEU A 131 -8.71 -1.23 -9.61
N LEU A 132 -8.73 -2.53 -9.32
CA LEU A 132 -7.97 -3.54 -10.05
C LEU A 132 -8.43 -3.65 -11.51
N VAL A 133 -9.75 -3.65 -11.75
CA VAL A 133 -10.31 -3.63 -13.10
C VAL A 133 -9.89 -2.36 -13.86
N GLN A 134 -9.92 -1.20 -13.20
CA GLN A 134 -9.48 0.06 -13.82
C GLN A 134 -7.97 0.05 -14.13
N TYR A 135 -7.16 -0.52 -13.24
CA TYR A 135 -5.72 -0.73 -13.47
C TYR A 135 -5.47 -1.62 -14.70
N PHE A 136 -6.12 -2.78 -14.80
CA PHE A 136 -5.94 -3.67 -15.95
C PHE A 136 -6.45 -3.08 -17.26
N LYS A 137 -7.54 -2.30 -17.22
CA LYS A 137 -8.00 -1.52 -18.40
C LYS A 137 -6.93 -0.50 -18.82
N ALA A 138 -6.35 0.22 -17.87
CA ALA A 138 -5.28 1.18 -18.16
C ALA A 138 -4.03 0.49 -18.75
N LEU A 139 -3.67 -0.69 -18.23
CA LEU A 139 -2.53 -1.50 -18.70
C LEU A 139 -2.68 -1.90 -20.18
N ARG A 140 -3.89 -2.27 -20.62
CA ARG A 140 -4.15 -2.61 -22.04
C ARG A 140 -3.99 -1.40 -22.97
N VAL A 141 -4.35 -0.20 -22.50
CA VAL A 141 -4.31 1.03 -23.31
C VAL A 141 -2.90 1.61 -23.41
N HIS A 142 -2.07 1.49 -22.36
CA HIS A 142 -0.78 2.17 -22.24
C HIS A 142 0.43 1.29 -22.64
N THR A 143 0.21 0.27 -23.47
CA THR A 143 1.25 -0.70 -23.88
C THR A 143 2.33 -0.12 -24.81
N LYS A 144 2.09 1.03 -25.45
CA LYS A 144 3.02 1.60 -26.46
C LYS A 144 3.79 2.85 -25.98
N GLU A 145 3.24 3.65 -25.08
CA GLU A 145 3.92 4.83 -24.50
C GLU A 145 3.67 4.87 -22.99
N VAL A 146 4.64 4.39 -22.21
CA VAL A 146 4.53 4.29 -20.77
C VAL A 146 4.75 5.66 -20.12
N ASN A 147 3.65 6.38 -19.87
CA ASN A 147 3.62 7.60 -19.07
C ASN A 147 4.24 7.34 -17.67
N SER A 148 5.00 8.30 -17.15
CA SER A 148 5.63 8.23 -15.81
C SER A 148 4.65 7.85 -14.71
N ALA A 149 3.42 8.38 -14.74
CA ALA A 149 2.36 8.00 -13.79
C ALA A 149 2.10 6.49 -13.76
N PHE A 150 2.05 5.87 -14.94
CA PHE A 150 1.81 4.44 -15.08
C PHE A 150 3.00 3.60 -14.60
N ARG A 151 4.23 4.11 -14.73
CA ARG A 151 5.43 3.45 -14.17
C ARG A 151 5.37 3.36 -12.65
N TYR A 152 5.05 4.47 -11.97
CA TYR A 152 4.91 4.49 -10.52
C TYR A 152 3.71 3.66 -10.05
N LEU A 153 2.62 3.65 -10.81
CA LEU A 153 1.48 2.78 -10.50
C LEU A 153 1.86 1.29 -10.55
N ASN A 154 2.62 0.86 -11.57
CA ASN A 154 3.13 -0.50 -11.64
C ASN A 154 4.12 -0.81 -10.51
N LEU A 155 5.01 0.14 -10.19
CA LEU A 155 5.93 -0.01 -9.07
C LEU A 155 5.17 -0.19 -7.75
N ALA A 156 4.14 0.61 -7.47
CA ALA A 156 3.29 0.45 -6.29
C ALA A 156 2.61 -0.91 -6.26
N PHE A 157 2.10 -1.40 -7.41
CA PHE A 157 1.48 -2.72 -7.48
C PHE A 157 2.50 -3.86 -7.21
N VAL A 158 3.70 -3.77 -7.77
CA VAL A 158 4.79 -4.73 -7.49
C VAL A 158 5.17 -4.70 -6.01
N LEU A 159 5.35 -3.51 -5.43
CA LEU A 159 5.64 -3.35 -4.00
C LEU A 159 4.51 -3.92 -3.12
N LEU A 160 3.25 -3.79 -3.54
CA LEU A 160 2.10 -4.29 -2.78
C LEU A 160 2.11 -5.81 -2.73
N VAL A 161 2.40 -6.45 -3.85
CA VAL A 161 2.56 -7.91 -3.93
C VAL A 161 3.77 -8.35 -3.10
N LEU A 162 4.90 -7.65 -3.20
CA LEU A 162 6.11 -7.98 -2.43
C LEU A 162 5.90 -7.85 -0.92
N SER A 163 5.26 -6.78 -0.45
CA SER A 163 4.91 -6.62 0.98
C SER A 163 4.10 -7.82 1.50
N LYS A 164 3.12 -8.30 0.72
CA LYS A 164 2.31 -9.46 1.12
C LYS A 164 3.05 -10.79 1.05
N ILE A 165 4.07 -10.91 0.20
CA ILE A 165 4.96 -12.06 0.20
C ILE A 165 5.84 -12.05 1.46
N LEU A 166 6.36 -10.89 1.87
CA LEU A 166 7.16 -10.73 3.09
C LEU A 166 6.36 -11.07 4.35
N ASP A 167 5.16 -10.53 4.49
CA ASP A 167 4.18 -10.83 5.57
C ASP A 167 3.98 -12.35 5.71
N ARG A 168 3.77 -13.02 4.57
CA ARG A 168 3.55 -14.47 4.55
C ARG A 168 4.82 -15.29 4.73
N ALA A 169 6.01 -14.78 4.41
CA ALA A 169 7.24 -15.56 4.45
C ALA A 169 7.51 -16.12 5.85
N SER A 170 7.40 -15.27 6.87
CA SER A 170 7.65 -15.67 8.27
C SER A 170 6.60 -16.67 8.78
N SER A 171 5.31 -16.42 8.50
CA SER A 171 4.22 -17.29 8.95
C SER A 171 4.25 -18.66 8.27
N GLN A 172 4.52 -18.71 6.96
CA GLN A 172 4.58 -19.96 6.20
C GLN A 172 5.77 -20.85 6.60
N MET A 173 6.93 -20.27 6.97
CA MET A 173 8.07 -21.05 7.46
C MET A 173 7.74 -21.83 8.74
N ILE A 174 6.94 -21.24 9.62
CA ILE A 174 6.51 -21.88 10.86
C ILE A 174 5.39 -22.90 10.58
N GLU A 175 4.39 -22.54 9.78
CA GLU A 175 3.21 -23.38 9.53
C GLU A 175 3.50 -24.59 8.63
N LEU A 176 4.27 -24.42 7.55
CA LEU A 176 4.51 -25.47 6.56
C LEU A 176 5.76 -26.30 6.84
N PHE A 177 6.81 -25.67 7.37
CA PHE A 177 8.13 -26.29 7.52
C PHE A 177 8.51 -26.54 8.99
N HIS A 178 7.67 -26.13 9.95
CA HIS A 178 7.96 -26.19 11.39
C HIS A 178 9.32 -25.58 11.76
N TYR A 179 9.76 -24.59 10.96
CA TYR A 179 11.07 -23.97 11.11
C TYR A 179 10.94 -22.57 11.69
N HIS A 180 11.53 -22.37 12.86
CA HIS A 180 11.61 -21.07 13.49
C HIS A 180 12.78 -20.27 12.92
N LEU A 181 12.46 -19.20 12.20
CA LEU A 181 13.48 -18.28 11.69
C LEU A 181 14.27 -17.67 12.87
N PRO A 182 15.60 -17.50 12.74
CA PRO A 182 16.39 -16.77 13.72
C PRO A 182 15.82 -15.37 13.97
N MET A 183 15.93 -14.87 15.21
CA MET A 183 15.42 -13.54 15.59
C MET A 183 15.89 -12.44 14.62
N GLN A 184 17.18 -12.45 14.26
CA GLN A 184 17.76 -11.49 13.32
C GLN A 184 17.04 -11.51 11.96
N THR A 185 16.70 -12.70 11.44
CA THR A 185 16.01 -12.86 10.16
C THR A 185 14.57 -12.36 10.25
N GLN A 186 13.88 -12.62 11.35
CA GLN A 186 12.52 -12.10 11.57
C GLN A 186 12.51 -10.57 11.59
N LEU A 187 13.50 -9.94 12.24
CA LEU A 187 13.63 -8.48 12.27
C LEU A 187 13.95 -7.89 10.90
N ILE A 188 14.78 -8.57 10.09
CA ILE A 188 15.04 -8.14 8.70
C ILE A 188 13.75 -8.21 7.86
N ILE A 189 13.00 -9.32 7.95
CA ILE A 189 11.74 -9.47 7.21
C ILE A 189 10.75 -8.40 7.64
N ARG A 190 10.56 -8.20 8.95
CA ARG A 190 9.66 -7.16 9.47
C ARG A 190 10.08 -5.78 9.00
N ALA A 191 11.37 -5.44 9.09
CA ALA A 191 11.83 -4.12 8.64
C ALA A 191 11.59 -3.89 7.15
N LEU A 192 11.78 -4.91 6.31
CA LEU A 192 11.46 -4.82 4.89
C LEU A 192 9.95 -4.67 4.67
N GLU A 193 9.13 -5.44 5.38
CA GLU A 193 7.67 -5.37 5.33
C GLU A 193 7.17 -3.96 5.70
N GLU A 194 7.50 -3.48 6.90
CA GLU A 194 7.12 -2.15 7.42
C GLU A 194 7.61 -1.03 6.49
N SER A 195 8.84 -1.14 5.99
CA SER A 195 9.39 -0.16 5.05
C SER A 195 8.61 -0.15 3.74
N THR A 196 8.24 -1.32 3.21
CA THR A 196 7.42 -1.41 1.99
C THR A 196 6.01 -0.89 2.23
N GLU A 197 5.37 -1.23 3.35
CA GLU A 197 4.01 -0.77 3.67
C GLU A 197 3.92 0.75 3.83
N MET A 198 4.92 1.38 4.46
CA MET A 198 5.04 2.85 4.52
C MET A 198 5.32 3.48 3.15
N LEU A 199 6.12 2.83 2.30
CA LEU A 199 6.48 3.35 0.98
C LEU A 199 5.31 3.30 -0.02
N LEU A 200 4.41 2.32 0.10
CA LEU A 200 3.26 2.15 -0.79
C LEU A 200 2.42 3.42 -1.01
N PRO A 201 1.87 4.07 0.04
CA PRO A 201 1.10 5.29 -0.14
C PRO A 201 1.94 6.42 -0.75
N ALA A 202 3.23 6.52 -0.44
CA ALA A 202 4.11 7.53 -1.05
C ALA A 202 4.25 7.34 -2.58
N ILE A 203 4.44 6.10 -3.05
CA ILE A 203 4.53 5.82 -4.49
C ILE A 203 3.17 6.06 -5.18
N PHE A 204 2.05 5.73 -4.54
CA PHE A 204 0.72 6.06 -5.06
C PHE A 204 0.50 7.58 -5.17
N ILE A 205 0.96 8.36 -4.18
CA ILE A 205 0.92 9.83 -4.25
C ILE A 205 1.73 10.34 -5.44
N ILE A 206 2.95 9.84 -5.66
CA ILE A 206 3.76 10.22 -6.81
C ILE A 206 3.06 9.84 -8.11
N ALA A 207 2.49 8.63 -8.21
CA ALA A 207 1.75 8.18 -9.38
C ALA A 207 0.55 9.10 -9.67
N LEU A 208 -0.18 9.51 -8.63
CA LEU A 208 -1.31 10.42 -8.72
C LEU A 208 -0.87 11.81 -9.20
N MET A 209 0.17 12.39 -8.59
CA MET A 209 0.69 13.71 -8.97
C MET A 209 1.25 13.75 -10.39
N MET A 210 1.85 12.64 -10.85
CA MET A 210 2.37 12.52 -12.22
C MET A 210 1.25 12.26 -13.23
N TYR A 211 0.07 11.84 -12.78
CA TYR A 211 -1.06 11.61 -13.66
C TYR A 211 -1.66 12.95 -14.09
N SER A 212 -1.45 13.29 -15.36
CA SER A 212 -2.12 14.41 -16.00
C SER A 212 -2.92 13.91 -17.20
N VAL A 213 -4.24 14.13 -17.19
CA VAL A 213 -5.06 13.91 -18.38
C VAL A 213 -4.82 15.08 -19.31
N ARG A 214 -4.06 14.85 -20.38
CA ARG A 214 -3.99 15.81 -21.47
C ARG A 214 -5.41 15.97 -22.02
N LYS A 215 -6.09 17.08 -21.73
CA LYS A 215 -7.20 17.54 -22.58
C LYS A 215 -6.59 17.66 -23.97
N LYS A 216 -6.96 16.76 -24.90
CA LYS A 216 -6.78 17.04 -26.32
C LYS A 216 -7.45 18.39 -26.52
N ASN A 217 -6.66 19.41 -26.86
CA ASN A 217 -7.22 20.67 -27.34
C ASN A 217 -8.27 20.30 -28.39
N PRO A 218 -9.55 20.73 -28.27
CA PRO A 218 -10.41 20.70 -29.43
C PRO A 218 -9.69 21.57 -30.45
N VAL A 219 -9.27 20.96 -31.56
CA VAL A 219 -8.82 21.70 -32.72
C VAL A 219 -10.03 22.53 -33.11
N HIS A 220 -10.01 23.83 -32.79
CA HIS A 220 -10.93 24.79 -33.38
C HIS A 220 -10.63 24.78 -34.88
N TYR A 221 -11.38 23.96 -35.62
CA TYR A 221 -11.51 24.16 -37.05
C TYR A 221 -12.45 25.34 -37.26
N ARG A 222 -11.82 26.44 -37.68
CA ARG A 222 -12.37 27.65 -38.30
C ARG A 222 -13.07 28.64 -37.38
#